data_AF-A0A8H7HYF1-F1
#
_entry.id   AF-A0A8H7HYF1-F1
#
_cell.length_a   1.000
_cell.length_b   1.000
_cell.length_c   1.000
_cell.angle_alpha   90.00
_cell.angle_beta   90.00
_cell.angle_gamma   90.00
#
_symmetry.space_group_name_H-M   'P 1'
#
loop_
_entity.id
_entity.type
_entity.pdbx_description
1 polymer ?
#
loop_
_entity_poly.entity_id
_entity_poly.type
_entity_poly.pdbx_seq_one_letter_code
_entity_poly.pdbx_strand_id
1 'polypeptide(L)'
;MAMSQAPAAVGSPRHRLTFSQQLKVVDIYHRYKSLGPAEVLSRVRRAGFTTTCMQTINQYVRQEALIREFVAQHEGHSKRMARSNISVPEVERLLWTWIEDMERRNLRMNGEMIKAKARRTAIEIGIPPHEMIEFSEGWLTGFKRRYGNKERVFHGEAASAPLELIEPARKTLQDAIRHFRLQYVLNVDETAHNSCQVRNRGLASRQLSGVKLDKTRLTVVLATSAAGGKLPPLIIGHAA
;
A
#
# COMPACT_ATOMS: atom_id res chain seq x y z
N MET A 1 -41.96 -35.51 0.67
CA MET A 1 -41.09 -35.68 1.86
C MET A 1 -39.69 -35.20 1.49
N ALA A 2 -39.35 -33.95 1.80
CA ALA A 2 -38.01 -33.41 1.58
C ALA A 2 -37.21 -33.55 2.88
N MET A 3 -36.17 -34.37 2.86
CA MET A 3 -35.25 -34.60 3.97
C MET A 3 -34.51 -33.29 4.29
N SER A 4 -34.71 -32.78 5.50
CA SER A 4 -33.95 -31.68 6.09
C SER A 4 -32.50 -32.12 6.29
N GLN A 5 -31.55 -31.51 5.59
CA GLN A 5 -30.14 -31.62 5.95
C GLN A 5 -29.86 -30.65 7.10
N ALA A 6 -29.42 -31.22 8.22
CA ALA A 6 -28.92 -30.45 9.36
C ALA A 6 -27.69 -29.62 8.96
N PRO A 7 -27.54 -28.37 9.45
CA PRO A 7 -26.38 -27.56 9.14
C PRO A 7 -25.12 -28.17 9.78
N ALA A 8 -24.08 -28.35 8.97
CA ALA A 8 -22.77 -28.76 9.41
C ALA A 8 -22.25 -27.83 10.53
N ALA A 9 -21.74 -28.43 11.60
CA ALA A 9 -21.16 -27.69 12.72
C ALA A 9 -20.10 -26.71 12.20
N VAL A 10 -20.36 -25.41 12.38
CA VAL A 10 -19.43 -24.33 12.04
C VAL A 10 -18.21 -24.48 12.94
N GLY A 11 -17.17 -25.15 12.45
CA GLY A 11 -15.88 -25.23 13.12
C GLY A 11 -15.35 -23.82 13.35
N SER A 12 -14.96 -23.50 14.59
CA SER A 12 -14.44 -22.17 14.92
C SER A 12 -13.28 -21.82 13.99
N PRO A 13 -13.28 -20.61 13.39
CA PRO A 13 -12.27 -20.21 12.42
C PRO A 13 -10.86 -20.31 13.04
N ARG A 14 -9.89 -20.80 12.26
CA ARG A 14 -8.49 -20.90 12.68
C ARG A 14 -7.98 -19.51 13.06
N HIS A 15 -7.91 -19.24 14.35
CA HIS A 15 -7.48 -17.95 14.88
C HIS A 15 -5.96 -17.95 15.07
N ARG A 16 -5.27 -16.97 14.49
CA ARG A 16 -3.81 -16.84 14.62
C ARG A 16 -3.47 -16.29 16.01
N LEU A 17 -2.81 -17.09 16.84
CA LEU A 17 -2.48 -16.69 18.21
C LEU A 17 -1.47 -15.55 18.26
N THR A 18 -1.69 -14.60 19.18
CA THR A 18 -0.76 -13.51 19.51
C THR A 18 0.46 -14.04 20.26
N PHE A 19 1.56 -13.28 20.32
CA PHE A 19 2.78 -13.70 21.03
C PHE A 19 2.54 -14.02 22.52
N SER A 20 1.69 -13.25 23.21
CA SER A 20 1.32 -13.54 24.60
C SER A 20 0.56 -14.87 24.72
N GLN A 21 -0.34 -15.16 23.78
CA GLN A 21 -1.05 -16.45 23.74
C GLN A 21 -0.12 -17.61 23.38
N GLN A 22 0.81 -17.41 22.45
CA GLN A 22 1.83 -18.40 22.11
C GLN A 22 2.72 -18.72 23.32
N LEU A 23 3.13 -17.71 24.09
CA LEU A 23 3.90 -17.91 25.32
C LEU A 23 3.11 -18.75 26.33
N LYS A 24 1.82 -18.47 26.54
CA LYS A 24 0.94 -19.30 27.38
C LYS A 24 0.90 -20.75 26.91
N VAL A 25 0.85 -21.00 25.60
CA VAL A 25 0.88 -22.36 25.03
C VAL A 25 2.24 -23.04 25.28
N VAL A 26 3.35 -22.31 25.13
CA VAL A 26 4.71 -22.81 25.39
C VAL A 26 4.90 -23.13 26.88
N ASP A 27 4.42 -22.29 27.79
CA ASP A 27 4.48 -22.54 29.23
C ASP A 27 3.68 -23.79 29.64
N ILE A 28 2.51 -24.01 29.02
CA ILE A 28 1.73 -25.25 29.21
C ILE A 28 2.52 -26.46 28.69
N TYR A 29 3.15 -26.36 27.52
CA TYR A 29 3.98 -27.44 26.99
C TYR A 29 5.11 -27.80 27.95
N HIS A 30 5.90 -26.84 28.43
CA HIS A 30 7.01 -27.14 29.34
C HIS A 30 6.58 -27.75 30.67
N ARG A 31 5.42 -27.34 31.18
CA ARG A 31 4.86 -27.87 32.42
C ARG A 31 4.40 -29.33 32.31
N TYR A 32 3.93 -29.75 31.13
CA TYR A 32 3.26 -31.04 30.96
C TYR A 32 3.91 -31.96 29.91
N LYS A 33 5.04 -31.59 29.30
CA LYS A 33 5.71 -32.38 28.25
C LYS A 33 6.07 -33.81 28.69
N SER A 34 6.31 -34.04 29.98
CA SER A 34 6.62 -35.35 30.55
C SER A 34 5.42 -36.31 30.57
N LEU A 35 4.19 -35.79 30.54
CA LEU A 35 2.96 -36.59 30.54
C LEU A 35 2.53 -37.03 29.13
N GLY A 36 3.29 -36.62 28.10
CA GLY A 36 3.08 -37.01 26.71
C GLY A 36 2.17 -36.07 25.90
N PRO A 37 2.13 -36.24 24.56
CA PRO A 37 1.50 -35.28 23.65
C PRO A 37 -0.02 -35.12 23.83
N ALA A 38 -0.72 -36.20 24.18
CA ALA A 38 -2.17 -36.20 24.35
C ALA A 38 -2.59 -35.31 25.54
N GLU A 39 -1.86 -35.38 26.65
CA GLU A 39 -2.15 -34.60 27.85
C GLU A 39 -1.85 -33.12 27.63
N VAL A 40 -0.74 -32.80 26.96
CA VAL A 40 -0.42 -31.41 26.57
C VAL A 40 -1.55 -30.81 25.73
N LEU A 41 -2.05 -31.52 24.71
CA LEU A 41 -3.15 -31.04 23.87
C LEU A 41 -4.44 -30.85 24.66
N SER A 42 -4.76 -31.77 25.58
CA SER A 42 -5.91 -31.64 26.46
C SER A 42 -5.85 -30.34 27.28
N ARG A 43 -4.68 -30.04 27.87
CA ARG A 43 -4.47 -28.82 28.67
C ARG A 43 -4.52 -27.54 27.83
N VAL A 44 -3.92 -27.55 26.64
CA VAL A 44 -3.96 -26.41 25.70
C VAL A 44 -5.39 -26.12 25.24
N ARG A 45 -6.18 -27.16 24.94
CA ARG A 45 -7.60 -27.02 24.58
C ARG A 45 -8.42 -26.48 25.75
N ARG A 46 -8.19 -26.97 26.97
CA ARG A 46 -8.85 -26.49 28.19
C ARG A 46 -8.50 -25.02 28.53
N ALA A 47 -7.32 -24.57 28.11
CA ALA A 47 -6.91 -23.16 28.21
C ALA A 47 -7.55 -22.24 27.15
N GLY A 48 -8.46 -22.75 26.32
CA GLY A 48 -9.20 -21.99 25.30
C GLY A 48 -8.60 -22.04 23.89
N PHE A 49 -7.50 -22.76 23.68
CA PHE A 49 -6.82 -22.86 22.38
C PHE A 49 -7.26 -24.11 21.61
N THR A 50 -8.56 -24.25 21.37
CA THR A 50 -9.21 -25.48 20.88
C THR A 50 -8.70 -25.97 19.52
N THR A 51 -8.29 -25.07 18.64
CA THR A 51 -7.81 -25.37 17.28
C THR A 51 -6.32 -25.68 17.19
N THR A 52 -5.57 -25.66 18.30
CA THR A 52 -4.11 -25.84 18.29
C THR A 52 -3.74 -27.32 18.18
N CYS A 53 -2.86 -27.66 17.25
CA CYS A 53 -2.32 -29.02 17.08
C CYS A 53 -0.87 -29.13 17.58
N MET A 54 -0.40 -30.35 17.79
CA MET A 54 0.93 -30.60 18.35
C MET A 54 2.06 -30.04 17.50
N GLN A 55 1.91 -30.08 16.17
CA GLN A 55 2.87 -29.47 15.24
C GLN A 55 3.03 -27.97 15.48
N THR A 56 1.92 -27.27 15.76
CA THR A 56 1.91 -25.84 16.07
C THR A 56 2.58 -25.56 17.41
N ILE A 57 2.32 -26.39 18.42
CA ILE A 57 2.98 -26.28 19.73
C ILE A 57 4.49 -26.46 19.57
N ASN A 58 4.93 -27.49 18.84
CA ASN A 58 6.35 -27.73 18.58
C ASN A 58 7.00 -26.57 17.81
N GLN A 59 6.27 -25.96 16.87
CA GLN A 59 6.74 -24.76 16.18
C GLN A 59 6.96 -23.59 17.16
N TYR A 60 6.03 -23.35 18.08
CA TYR A 60 6.18 -22.30 19.09
C TYR A 60 7.33 -22.58 20.05
N VAL A 61 7.51 -23.83 20.47
CA VAL A 61 8.64 -24.24 21.33
C VAL A 61 9.98 -23.99 20.63
N ARG A 62 10.10 -24.31 19.33
CA ARG A 62 11.31 -23.97 18.54
C ARG A 62 11.58 -22.47 18.48
N GLN A 63 10.54 -21.65 18.54
CA GLN A 63 10.62 -20.18 18.47
C GLN A 63 10.56 -19.51 19.84
N GLU A 64 10.67 -20.28 20.94
CA GLU A 64 10.42 -19.80 22.30
C GLU A 64 11.28 -18.60 22.69
N ALA A 65 12.59 -18.65 22.42
CA ALA A 65 13.51 -17.56 22.76
C ALA A 65 13.04 -16.21 22.16
N LEU A 66 12.58 -16.26 20.91
CA LEU A 66 12.07 -15.09 20.19
C LEU A 66 10.71 -14.63 20.72
N ILE A 67 9.84 -15.58 21.10
CA ILE A 67 8.54 -15.28 21.70
C ILE A 67 8.74 -14.55 23.05
N ARG A 68 9.67 -15.04 23.89
CA ARG A 68 9.98 -14.45 25.19
C ARG A 68 10.58 -13.05 25.05
N GLU A 69 11.56 -12.88 24.16
CA GLU A 69 12.17 -11.57 23.88
C GLU A 69 11.12 -10.55 23.41
N PHE A 70 10.23 -10.96 22.49
CA PHE A 70 9.19 -10.07 21.97
C PHE A 70 8.20 -9.62 23.05
N VAL A 71 7.79 -10.55 23.93
CA VAL A 71 6.88 -10.23 25.05
C VAL A 71 7.56 -9.31 26.06
N ALA A 72 8.84 -9.52 26.37
CA ALA A 72 9.61 -8.67 27.27
C ALA A 72 9.80 -7.24 26.74
N GLN A 73 10.03 -7.07 25.45
CA GLN A 73 10.21 -5.75 24.82
C GLN A 73 8.90 -4.96 24.65
N HIS A 74 7.74 -5.60 24.76
CA HIS A 74 6.43 -5.00 24.45
C HIS A 74 5.39 -5.26 25.55
N GLU A 75 5.75 -4.99 26.80
CA GLU A 75 4.81 -5.02 27.93
C GLU A 75 3.60 -4.10 27.62
N GLY A 76 2.42 -4.72 27.40
CA GLY A 76 1.14 -4.01 27.22
C GLY A 76 0.53 -3.99 25.81
N HIS A 77 1.25 -4.38 24.74
CA HIS A 77 0.69 -4.37 23.37
C HIS A 77 0.29 -5.77 22.85
N SER A 78 -0.74 -6.36 23.46
CA SER A 78 -1.21 -7.74 23.20
C SER A 78 -1.88 -8.00 21.83
N LYS A 79 -1.85 -7.07 20.85
CA LYS A 79 -2.65 -7.20 19.61
C LYS A 79 -1.87 -7.63 18.35
N ARG A 80 -0.54 -7.80 18.40
CA ARG A 80 0.22 -8.22 17.20
C ARG A 80 0.13 -9.73 16.99
N MET A 81 -0.64 -10.14 15.98
CA MET A 81 -0.74 -11.52 15.49
C MET A 81 0.51 -11.89 14.67
N ALA A 82 1.45 -12.59 15.33
CA ALA A 82 2.71 -13.07 14.77
C ALA A 82 3.68 -11.99 14.24
N ARG A 83 4.97 -12.34 14.26
CA ARG A 83 6.02 -11.56 13.60
C ARG A 83 5.62 -11.53 12.14
N SER A 84 5.19 -10.38 11.65
CA SER A 84 5.34 -10.12 10.24
C SER A 84 6.85 -10.10 10.00
N ASN A 85 7.41 -11.20 9.51
CA ASN A 85 8.78 -11.28 8.94
C ASN A 85 8.88 -10.42 7.66
N ILE A 86 8.18 -9.28 7.65
CA ILE A 86 7.87 -8.40 6.52
C ILE A 86 8.56 -7.05 6.76
N SER A 87 9.52 -6.98 7.69
CA SER A 87 10.33 -5.79 7.83
C SER A 87 11.77 -6.15 8.10
N VAL A 88 12.65 -5.55 7.31
CA VAL A 88 14.10 -5.64 7.44
C VAL A 88 14.58 -4.20 7.65
N PRO A 89 14.56 -3.69 8.89
CA PRO A 89 14.67 -2.25 9.15
C PRO A 89 15.94 -1.62 8.57
N GLU A 90 17.05 -2.35 8.58
CA GLU A 90 18.33 -1.87 8.07
C GLU A 90 18.33 -1.70 6.54
N VAL A 91 17.83 -2.70 5.80
CA VAL A 91 17.61 -2.60 4.35
C VAL A 91 16.65 -1.47 4.04
N GLU A 92 15.58 -1.34 4.81
CA GLU A 92 14.56 -0.31 4.58
C GLU A 92 15.08 1.11 4.79
N ARG A 93 15.97 1.33 5.77
CA ARG A 93 16.63 2.64 5.98
C ARG A 93 17.50 3.02 4.78
N LEU A 94 18.37 2.12 4.34
CA LEU A 94 19.26 2.35 3.20
C LEU A 94 18.47 2.56 1.90
N LEU A 95 17.40 1.77 1.73
CA LEU A 95 16.49 1.92 0.61
C LEU A 95 15.77 3.27 0.64
N TRP A 96 15.38 3.77 1.82
CA TRP A 96 14.78 5.09 1.96
C TRP A 96 15.73 6.21 1.56
N THR A 97 16.98 6.18 2.04
CA THR A 97 18.00 7.18 1.63
C THR A 97 18.23 7.17 0.11
N TRP A 98 18.21 5.99 -0.51
CA TRP A 98 18.30 5.87 -1.97
C TRP A 98 17.08 6.46 -2.68
N ILE A 99 15.87 6.24 -2.16
CA ILE A 99 14.64 6.84 -2.71
C ILE A 99 14.71 8.36 -2.64
N GLU A 100 15.12 8.94 -1.51
CA GLU A 100 15.29 10.40 -1.37
C GLU A 100 16.32 10.96 -2.36
N ASP A 101 17.39 10.23 -2.65
CA ASP A 101 18.37 10.63 -3.66
C ASP A 101 17.81 10.63 -5.08
N MET A 102 17.05 9.59 -5.44
CA MET A 102 16.38 9.52 -6.73
C MET A 102 15.34 10.64 -6.88
N GLU A 103 14.60 10.96 -5.81
CA GLU A 103 13.65 12.08 -5.78
C GLU A 103 14.35 13.43 -5.96
N ARG A 104 15.48 13.66 -5.27
CA ARG A 104 16.31 14.87 -5.45
C ARG A 104 16.80 15.04 -6.89
N ARG A 105 17.00 13.94 -7.60
CA ARG A 105 17.42 13.90 -9.01
C ARG A 105 16.26 13.92 -10.01
N ASN A 106 15.02 14.11 -9.54
CA ASN A 106 13.79 14.04 -10.34
C ASN A 106 13.63 12.72 -11.13
N LEU A 107 14.19 11.62 -10.63
CA LEU A 107 14.07 10.30 -11.25
C LEU A 107 12.83 9.57 -10.71
N ARG A 108 11.99 9.10 -11.63
CA ARG A 108 10.77 8.36 -11.30
C ARG A 108 11.12 6.90 -11.02
N MET A 109 10.59 6.36 -9.92
CA MET A 109 10.76 4.97 -9.53
C MET A 109 9.42 4.23 -9.55
N ASN A 110 9.45 2.96 -9.96
CA ASN A 110 8.32 2.06 -9.85
C ASN A 110 8.53 1.03 -8.73
N GLY A 111 7.47 0.27 -8.40
CA GLY A 111 7.53 -0.75 -7.35
C GLY A 111 8.57 -1.85 -7.61
N GLU A 112 8.76 -2.25 -8.87
CA GLU A 112 9.76 -3.27 -9.24
C GLU A 112 11.19 -2.80 -8.99
N MET A 113 11.50 -1.55 -9.32
CA MET A 113 12.81 -0.94 -9.06
C MET A 113 13.09 -0.91 -7.56
N ILE A 114 12.11 -0.53 -6.74
CA ILE A 114 12.23 -0.52 -5.28
C ILE A 114 12.50 -1.92 -4.74
N LYS A 115 11.75 -2.94 -5.19
CA LYS A 115 11.97 -4.34 -4.80
C LYS A 115 13.33 -4.87 -5.25
N ALA A 116 13.78 -4.55 -6.46
CA ALA A 116 15.07 -4.95 -6.97
C ALA A 116 16.23 -4.31 -6.19
N LYS A 117 16.12 -3.00 -5.89
CA LYS A 117 17.10 -2.31 -5.06
C LYS A 117 17.11 -2.86 -3.62
N ALA A 118 15.96 -3.19 -3.05
CA ALA A 118 15.86 -3.80 -1.72
C ALA A 118 16.59 -5.15 -1.65
N ARG A 119 16.37 -6.03 -2.64
CA ARG A 119 17.10 -7.30 -2.77
C ARG A 119 18.60 -7.10 -2.85
N ARG A 120 19.04 -6.17 -3.71
CA ARG A 120 20.47 -5.86 -3.88
C ARG A 120 21.09 -5.32 -2.59
N THR A 121 20.40 -4.42 -1.91
CA THR A 121 20.86 -3.83 -0.64
C THR A 121 20.97 -4.90 0.44
N ALA A 122 20.03 -5.85 0.51
CA ALA A 122 20.11 -6.98 1.44
C ALA A 122 21.34 -7.87 1.22
N ILE A 123 21.71 -8.09 -0.04
CA ILE A 123 22.93 -8.82 -0.41
C ILE A 123 24.18 -8.01 -0.05
N GLU A 124 24.18 -6.71 -0.35
CA GLU A 124 25.31 -5.80 -0.09
C GLU A 124 25.64 -5.69 1.41
N ILE A 125 24.63 -5.74 2.29
CA ILE A 125 24.84 -5.73 3.75
C ILE A 125 25.03 -7.12 4.37
N GLY A 126 25.05 -8.17 3.55
CA GLY A 126 25.37 -9.53 3.99
C GLY A 126 24.24 -10.28 4.71
N ILE A 127 22.96 -9.99 4.42
CA ILE A 127 21.86 -10.77 4.99
C ILE A 127 21.96 -12.21 4.48
N PRO A 128 22.02 -13.21 5.39
CA PRO A 128 22.16 -14.59 4.99
C PRO A 128 20.88 -15.10 4.31
N PRO A 129 20.98 -16.05 3.35
CA PRO A 129 19.82 -16.48 2.55
C PRO A 129 18.62 -16.98 3.36
N HIS A 130 18.83 -17.52 4.56
CA HIS A 130 17.78 -18.03 5.44
C HIS A 130 17.01 -16.93 6.18
N GLU A 131 17.56 -15.71 6.25
CA GLU A 131 16.90 -14.52 6.79
C GLU A 131 16.37 -13.59 5.70
N MET A 132 16.68 -13.90 4.43
CA MET A 132 16.25 -13.11 3.28
C MET A 132 14.74 -13.22 3.08
N ILE A 133 14.07 -12.07 3.03
CA ILE A 133 12.65 -12.00 2.70
C ILE A 133 12.47 -11.94 1.18
N GLU A 134 11.32 -12.38 0.68
CA GLU A 134 11.02 -12.37 -0.77
C GLU A 134 10.81 -10.96 -1.36
N PHE A 135 10.76 -9.91 -0.53
CA PHE A 135 10.41 -8.54 -0.94
C PHE A 135 9.14 -8.51 -1.81
N SER A 136 8.09 -9.22 -1.38
CA SER A 136 6.83 -9.36 -2.11
C SER A 136 6.03 -8.06 -2.21
N GLU A 137 4.95 -8.06 -2.99
CA GLU A 137 4.00 -6.92 -3.06
C GLU A 137 3.44 -6.53 -1.68
N GLY A 138 3.21 -7.53 -0.81
CA GLY A 138 2.78 -7.28 0.55
C GLY A 138 3.84 -6.56 1.38
N TRP A 139 5.11 -6.90 1.18
CA TRP A 139 6.24 -6.16 1.78
C TRP A 139 6.30 -4.73 1.26
N LEU A 140 6.24 -4.53 -0.06
CA LEU A 140 6.29 -3.19 -0.65
C LEU A 140 5.15 -2.30 -0.14
N THR A 141 3.94 -2.85 -0.02
CA THR A 141 2.77 -2.16 0.55
C THR A 141 3.02 -1.77 2.00
N GLY A 142 3.60 -2.67 2.80
CA GLY A 142 3.99 -2.41 4.18
C GLY A 142 5.09 -1.35 4.31
N PHE A 143 6.11 -1.41 3.46
CA PHE A 143 7.20 -0.43 3.36
C PHE A 143 6.67 0.96 3.03
N LYS A 144 5.86 1.08 1.97
CA LYS A 144 5.19 2.34 1.59
C LYS A 144 4.42 2.95 2.77
N ARG A 145 3.67 2.12 3.51
CA ARG A 145 2.92 2.57 4.70
C ARG A 145 3.83 3.05 5.84
N ARG A 146 4.96 2.37 6.07
CA ARG A 146 5.91 2.73 7.14
C ARG A 146 6.64 4.04 6.85
N TYR A 147 7.10 4.23 5.61
CA TYR A 147 7.90 5.38 5.20
C TYR A 147 7.07 6.52 4.60
N GLY A 148 5.73 6.46 4.71
CA GLY A 148 4.84 7.51 4.20
C GLY A 148 4.87 7.67 2.67
N ASN A 149 5.36 6.66 1.96
CA ASN A 149 5.57 6.70 0.53
C ASN A 149 4.22 6.53 -0.20
N LYS A 150 3.58 7.65 -0.53
CA LYS A 150 2.29 7.66 -1.23
C LYS A 150 2.54 7.66 -2.74
N GLU A 151 1.79 6.84 -3.46
CA GLU A 151 1.70 6.97 -4.91
C GLU A 151 1.11 8.35 -5.25
N ARG A 152 1.89 9.19 -5.91
CA ARG A 152 1.47 10.53 -6.35
C ARG A 152 1.35 10.53 -7.86
N VAL A 153 0.27 11.11 -8.35
CA VAL A 153 0.15 11.47 -9.77
C VAL A 153 0.98 12.73 -9.96
N PHE A 154 2.10 12.60 -10.67
CA PHE A 154 2.93 13.75 -11.02
C PHE A 154 2.31 14.44 -12.23
N HIS A 155 1.79 15.64 -12.05
CA HIS A 155 1.31 16.49 -13.15
C HIS A 155 2.54 17.01 -13.92
N GLY A 156 2.58 16.71 -15.23
CA GLY A 156 3.79 16.74 -16.05
C GLY A 156 4.41 18.11 -16.34
N GLU A 157 3.73 19.21 -16.02
CA GLU A 157 4.16 20.55 -16.45
C GLU A 157 4.51 21.50 -15.30
N ALA A 158 4.08 21.21 -14.07
CA ALA A 158 4.31 22.11 -12.93
C ALA A 158 5.78 22.22 -12.53
N ALA A 159 6.60 21.21 -12.83
CA ALA A 159 8.01 21.14 -12.44
C ALA A 159 8.98 21.74 -13.48
N SER A 160 8.51 22.05 -14.69
CA SER A 160 9.36 22.53 -15.79
C SER A 160 9.39 24.06 -15.92
N ALA A 161 8.53 24.77 -15.20
CA ALA A 161 8.48 26.23 -15.23
C ALA A 161 9.62 26.82 -14.37
N PRO A 162 10.55 27.61 -14.93
CA PRO A 162 11.58 28.28 -14.14
C PRO A 162 10.92 29.28 -13.19
N LEU A 163 10.99 28.99 -11.89
CA LEU A 163 10.37 29.80 -10.82
C LEU A 163 10.82 31.27 -10.86
N GLU A 164 12.08 31.50 -11.26
CA GLU A 164 12.68 32.83 -11.39
C GLU A 164 12.01 33.70 -12.46
N LEU A 165 11.38 33.09 -13.48
CA LEU A 165 10.69 33.81 -14.55
C LEU A 165 9.22 34.09 -14.22
N ILE A 166 8.66 33.51 -13.16
CA ILE A 166 7.24 33.64 -12.81
C ILE A 166 6.89 35.06 -12.40
N GLU A 167 7.64 35.66 -11.47
CA GLU A 167 7.34 37.02 -10.99
C GLU A 167 7.52 38.09 -12.09
N PRO A 168 8.61 38.08 -12.89
CA PRO A 168 8.73 38.97 -14.04
C PRO A 168 7.59 38.80 -15.05
N ALA A 169 7.23 37.56 -15.40
CA ALA A 169 6.13 37.30 -16.33
C ALA A 169 4.77 37.77 -15.78
N ARG A 170 4.51 37.56 -14.48
CA ARG A 170 3.30 38.05 -13.81
C ARG A 170 3.21 39.57 -13.88
N LYS A 171 4.32 40.28 -13.61
CA LYS A 171 4.36 41.75 -13.68
C LYS A 171 4.07 42.24 -15.10
N THR A 172 4.71 41.66 -16.10
CA THR A 172 4.46 41.97 -17.52
C THR A 172 2.99 41.75 -17.90
N LEU A 173 2.39 40.65 -17.45
CA LEU A 173 0.97 40.36 -17.70
C LEU A 173 0.06 41.39 -17.02
N GLN A 174 0.33 41.72 -15.75
CA GLN A 174 -0.42 42.73 -15.00
C GLN A 174 -0.37 44.10 -15.69
N ASP A 175 0.81 44.51 -16.15
CA ASP A 175 0.99 45.76 -16.89
C ASP A 175 0.24 45.76 -18.23
N ALA A 176 0.24 44.64 -18.95
CA ALA A 176 -0.48 44.50 -20.21
C ALA A 176 -2.00 44.58 -20.02
N ILE A 177 -2.53 43.97 -18.95
CA ILE A 177 -3.98 43.92 -18.71
C ILE A 177 -4.52 45.12 -17.93
N ARG A 178 -3.67 46.01 -17.38
CA ARG A 178 -4.07 47.08 -16.44
C ARG A 178 -5.12 48.06 -16.97
N HIS A 179 -5.17 48.27 -18.28
CA HIS A 179 -6.10 49.21 -18.91
C HIS A 179 -7.47 48.59 -19.22
N PHE A 180 -7.60 47.26 -19.09
CA PHE A 180 -8.85 46.56 -19.32
C PHE A 180 -9.65 46.47 -18.02
N ARG A 181 -10.96 46.68 -18.12
CA ARG A 181 -11.87 46.40 -16.99
C ARG A 181 -11.86 44.89 -16.71
N LEU A 182 -11.93 44.51 -15.43
CA LEU A 182 -11.89 43.10 -14.99
C LEU A 182 -12.93 42.19 -15.68
N GLN A 183 -14.08 42.75 -16.11
CA GLN A 183 -15.10 42.01 -16.86
C GLN A 183 -14.64 41.55 -18.26
N TYR A 184 -13.63 42.21 -18.83
CA TYR A 184 -13.05 41.90 -20.15
C TYR A 184 -11.71 41.16 -20.07
N VAL A 185 -11.18 40.95 -18.86
CA VAL A 185 -10.01 40.09 -18.64
C VAL A 185 -10.52 38.67 -18.44
N LEU A 186 -10.40 37.84 -19.48
CA LEU A 186 -10.89 36.47 -19.47
C LEU A 186 -9.75 35.47 -19.29
N ASN A 187 -9.91 34.53 -18.37
CA ASN A 187 -9.16 33.29 -18.37
C ASN A 187 -9.92 32.27 -19.22
N VAL A 188 -9.27 31.76 -20.27
CA VAL A 188 -9.85 30.83 -21.24
C VAL A 188 -9.01 29.55 -21.21
N ASP A 189 -9.67 28.41 -21.08
CA ASP A 189 -9.00 27.12 -21.08
C ASP A 189 -9.85 26.03 -21.74
N GLU A 190 -9.19 25.00 -22.25
CA GLU A 190 -9.80 23.86 -22.91
C GLU A 190 -9.94 22.68 -21.95
N THR A 191 -11.10 22.03 -21.98
CA THR A 191 -11.30 20.75 -21.29
C THR A 191 -11.94 19.73 -22.22
N ALA A 192 -11.52 18.47 -22.09
CA ALA A 192 -12.10 17.36 -22.83
C ALA A 192 -13.04 16.54 -21.92
N HIS A 193 -14.27 16.33 -22.39
CA HIS A 193 -15.20 15.39 -21.80
C HIS A 193 -15.11 14.04 -22.53
N ASN A 194 -14.61 13.02 -21.85
CA ASN A 194 -14.42 11.67 -22.38
C ASN A 194 -15.59 10.76 -21.98
N SER A 195 -16.78 11.00 -22.53
CA SER A 195 -18.03 10.34 -22.13
C SER A 195 -18.02 8.81 -22.23
N CYS A 196 -17.27 8.28 -23.20
CA CYS A 196 -17.27 6.84 -23.51
C CYS A 196 -16.07 6.08 -22.91
N GLN A 197 -15.19 6.76 -22.17
CA GLN A 197 -13.96 6.16 -21.68
C GLN A 197 -14.24 5.29 -20.45
N VAL A 198 -14.27 3.97 -20.63
CA VAL A 198 -14.36 2.97 -19.55
C VAL A 198 -13.00 2.69 -18.91
N ARG A 199 -13.02 2.23 -17.65
CA ARG A 199 -11.81 1.85 -16.91
C ARG A 199 -11.13 0.66 -17.58
N ASN A 200 -9.86 0.81 -17.94
CA ASN A 200 -9.02 -0.29 -18.47
C ASN A 200 -8.52 -1.26 -17.37
N ARG A 201 -9.27 -1.38 -16.27
CA ARG A 201 -8.97 -2.26 -15.13
C ARG A 201 -10.29 -2.76 -14.56
N GLY A 202 -10.40 -4.07 -14.44
CA GLY A 202 -11.56 -4.76 -13.89
C GLY A 202 -11.18 -6.11 -13.29
N LEU A 203 -12.12 -6.72 -12.58
CA LEU A 203 -11.98 -8.08 -12.08
C LEU A 203 -12.29 -9.06 -13.21
N ALA A 204 -11.43 -10.04 -13.42
CA ALA A 204 -11.62 -11.09 -14.42
C ALA A 204 -11.21 -12.45 -13.84
N SER A 205 -11.95 -13.50 -14.18
CA SER A 205 -11.66 -14.88 -13.75
C SER A 205 -10.50 -15.51 -14.54
N ARG A 206 -10.05 -14.87 -15.62
CA ARG A 206 -8.93 -15.28 -16.47
C ARG A 206 -8.32 -14.08 -17.16
N GLN A 207 -7.14 -14.23 -17.72
CA GLN A 207 -6.50 -13.21 -18.53
C GLN A 207 -7.32 -12.97 -19.81
N LEU A 208 -7.76 -11.72 -20.01
CA LEU A 208 -8.50 -11.28 -21.19
C LEU A 208 -7.59 -10.36 -22.02
N SER A 209 -7.76 -10.42 -23.34
CA SER A 209 -7.17 -9.44 -24.25
C SER A 209 -7.76 -8.06 -23.97
N GLY A 210 -6.91 -7.02 -24.10
CA GLY A 210 -7.36 -5.64 -23.91
C GLY A 210 -8.41 -5.26 -24.95
N VAL A 211 -9.46 -4.56 -24.51
CA VAL A 211 -10.47 -3.99 -25.41
C VAL A 211 -9.98 -2.63 -25.91
N LYS A 212 -10.15 -2.35 -27.20
CA LYS A 212 -9.89 -1.01 -27.76
C LYS A 212 -10.83 -0.03 -27.05
N LEU A 213 -10.26 0.88 -26.27
CA LEU A 213 -11.03 1.91 -25.58
C LEU A 213 -11.65 2.86 -26.59
N ASP A 214 -12.90 3.20 -26.36
CA ASP A 214 -13.54 4.33 -27.02
C ASP A 214 -12.86 5.62 -26.52
N LYS A 215 -12.25 6.33 -27.47
CA LYS A 215 -11.54 7.60 -27.24
C LYS A 215 -12.40 8.80 -27.62
N THR A 216 -13.70 8.59 -27.80
CA THR A 216 -14.64 9.66 -28.11
C THR A 216 -14.52 10.75 -27.06
N ARG A 217 -14.20 11.96 -27.53
CA ARG A 217 -14.01 13.13 -26.67
C ARG A 217 -14.66 14.37 -27.27
N LEU A 218 -15.37 15.11 -26.42
CA LEU A 218 -15.90 16.44 -26.71
C LEU A 218 -14.96 17.46 -26.09
N THR A 219 -14.37 18.32 -26.92
CA THR A 219 -13.48 19.39 -26.45
C THR A 219 -14.28 20.68 -26.33
N VAL A 220 -14.26 21.24 -25.13
CA VAL A 220 -15.05 22.42 -24.75
C VAL A 220 -14.10 23.50 -24.25
N VAL A 221 -14.24 24.70 -24.79
CA VAL A 221 -13.60 25.91 -24.26
C VAL A 221 -14.49 26.50 -23.19
N LEU A 222 -13.91 26.77 -22.04
CA LEU A 222 -14.53 27.45 -20.92
C LEU A 222 -13.80 28.77 -20.69
N ALA A 223 -14.57 29.82 -20.37
CA ALA A 223 -14.01 31.12 -20.08
C ALA A 223 -14.67 31.77 -18.87
N THR A 224 -13.85 32.37 -18.00
CA THR A 224 -14.30 33.14 -16.84
C THR A 224 -13.62 34.51 -16.83
N SER A 225 -14.38 35.56 -16.52
CA SER A 225 -13.82 36.89 -16.32
C SER A 225 -13.20 37.02 -14.94
N ALA A 226 -12.24 37.95 -14.82
CA ALA A 226 -11.64 38.30 -13.53
C ALA A 226 -12.65 38.93 -12.55
N ALA A 227 -13.78 39.43 -13.05
CA ALA A 227 -14.92 39.87 -12.24
C ALA A 227 -15.84 38.71 -11.77
N GLY A 228 -15.54 37.46 -12.16
CA GLY A 228 -16.30 36.26 -11.78
C GLY A 228 -17.45 35.89 -12.73
N GLY A 229 -17.59 36.58 -13.87
CA GLY A 229 -18.58 36.24 -14.89
C GLY A 229 -18.17 35.01 -15.68
N LYS A 230 -19.10 34.10 -15.97
CA LYS A 230 -18.85 32.89 -16.76
C LYS A 230 -19.44 33.06 -18.15
N LEU A 231 -18.65 32.77 -19.18
CA LEU A 231 -19.16 32.70 -20.54
C LEU A 231 -19.80 31.33 -20.81
N PRO A 232 -20.79 31.25 -21.72
CA PRO A 232 -21.33 29.98 -22.17
C PRO A 232 -20.23 29.06 -22.69
N PRO A 233 -20.25 27.76 -22.35
CA PRO A 233 -19.31 26.79 -22.89
C PRO A 233 -19.38 26.73 -24.42
N LEU A 234 -18.23 26.71 -25.08
CA LEU A 234 -18.14 26.58 -26.54
C LEU A 234 -17.56 25.21 -26.91
N ILE A 235 -18.29 24.43 -27.69
CA ILE A 235 -17.77 23.16 -28.23
C ILE A 235 -16.88 23.51 -29.43
N ILE A 236 -15.60 23.16 -29.34
CA ILE A 236 -14.61 23.47 -30.39
C ILE A 236 -14.12 22.22 -31.12
N GLY A 237 -14.42 21.03 -30.60
CA GLY A 237 -13.93 19.80 -31.20
C GLY A 237 -14.71 18.57 -30.78
N HIS A 238 -14.82 17.65 -31.72
CA HIS A 238 -15.33 16.31 -31.52
C HIS A 238 -14.35 15.35 -32.19
N ALA A 239 -13.85 14.37 -31.44
CA ALA A 239 -13.08 13.27 -31.98
C ALA A 239 -13.78 11.96 -31.60
N ALA A 240 -13.96 11.08 -32.59
CA ALA A 240 -14.50 9.72 -32.46
C ALA A 240 -13.38 8.68 -32.61
#